data_AF-A0AAV2QYH3-F1
#
_entry.id   AF-A0AAV2QYH3-F1
#
_cell.length_a   1.000
_cell.length_b   1.000
_cell.length_c   1.000
_cell.angle_alpha   90.00
_cell.angle_beta   90.00
_cell.angle_gamma   90.00
#
_symmetry.space_group_name_H-M   'P 1'
#
loop_
_entity.id
_entity.type
_entity.pdbx_description
1 polymer ?
#
loop_
_entity_poly.entity_id
_entity_poly.type
_entity_poly.pdbx_seq_one_letter_code
_entity_poly.pdbx_strand_id
1 'polypeptide(L)'
;MEAPSTLSHMEETYLCPSDTAYVRPLRAINTEGKWRVIINNIEAHYETLTQTTRIEECLTSGEACPLVPACYETKCLQKSIYHRFVVYDAYDQYFPFAVETFQLPASCACLIGAYTIDH
;
A
#
# COMPACT_ATOMS: atom_id res chain seq x y z
N MET A 1 -5.81 -13.51 43.73
CA MET A 1 -5.95 -12.09 43.34
C MET A 1 -6.00 -12.05 41.82
N GLU A 2 -7.20 -12.01 41.26
CA GLU A 2 -7.38 -11.78 39.82
C GLU A 2 -6.93 -10.35 39.50
N ALA A 3 -6.14 -10.19 38.44
CA ALA A 3 -5.77 -8.88 37.95
C ALA A 3 -7.05 -8.16 37.46
N PRO A 4 -7.27 -6.89 37.86
CA PRO A 4 -8.50 -6.18 37.52
C PRO A 4 -8.56 -5.97 36.01
N SER A 5 -9.73 -6.30 35.44
CA SER A 5 -10.09 -6.11 34.04
C SER A 5 -9.65 -4.73 33.57
N THR A 6 -8.69 -4.73 32.64
CA THR A 6 -8.14 -3.55 32.00
C THR A 6 -9.26 -2.64 31.49
N LEU A 7 -9.18 -1.38 31.91
CA LEU A 7 -9.80 -0.21 31.33
C LEU A 7 -10.08 -0.42 29.84
N SER A 8 -11.32 -0.22 29.39
CA SER A 8 -11.68 -0.20 27.98
C SER A 8 -10.71 0.71 27.22
N HIS A 9 -9.81 0.13 26.45
CA HIS A 9 -9.05 0.86 25.45
C HIS A 9 -10.12 1.50 24.55
N MET A 10 -10.20 2.83 24.53
CA MET A 10 -10.87 3.50 23.43
C MET A 10 -10.03 3.18 22.19
N GLU A 11 -10.36 2.10 21.49
CA GLU A 11 -9.67 1.69 20.28
C GLU A 11 -9.79 2.83 19.27
N GLU A 12 -8.68 3.53 19.04
CA GLU A 12 -8.55 4.49 17.95
C GLU A 12 -8.88 3.75 16.66
N THR A 13 -10.00 4.12 16.04
CA THR A 13 -10.49 3.47 14.82
C THR A 13 -10.21 4.38 13.64
N TYR A 14 -9.63 3.82 12.57
CA TYR A 14 -9.42 4.54 11.33
C TYR A 14 -10.75 4.84 10.63
N LEU A 15 -10.88 6.04 10.05
CA LEU A 15 -12.06 6.42 9.26
C LEU A 15 -12.29 5.53 8.03
N CYS A 16 -11.21 4.94 7.51
CA CYS A 16 -11.26 3.96 6.45
C CYS A 16 -10.47 2.73 6.90
N PRO A 17 -11.11 1.57 7.04
CA PRO A 17 -10.40 0.36 7.42
C PRO A 17 -9.44 -0.06 6.30
N SER A 18 -8.20 -0.39 6.66
CA SER A 18 -7.16 -0.89 5.76
C SER A 18 -6.46 -2.10 6.35
N ASP A 19 -5.91 -2.94 5.49
CA ASP A 19 -5.03 -4.05 5.87
C ASP A 19 -3.59 -3.75 5.44
N THR A 20 -2.64 -4.14 6.28
CA THR A 20 -1.22 -3.82 6.08
C THR A 20 -0.42 -5.11 5.95
N ALA A 21 0.36 -5.22 4.87
CA ALA A 21 1.16 -6.40 4.61
C ALA A 21 2.59 -6.03 4.20
N TYR A 22 3.54 -6.88 4.60
CA TYR A 22 4.90 -6.83 4.07
C TYR A 22 5.01 -7.83 2.92
N VAL A 23 5.12 -7.32 1.71
CA VAL A 23 5.12 -8.14 0.50
C VAL A 23 6.50 -8.16 -0.13
N ARG A 24 6.85 -9.32 -0.70
CA ARG A 24 8.04 -9.52 -1.52
C ARG A 24 7.58 -9.85 -2.94
N PRO A 25 7.31 -8.84 -3.78
CA PRO A 25 6.74 -9.08 -5.10
C PRO A 25 7.75 -9.81 -5.99
N LEU A 26 7.32 -10.91 -6.62
CA LEU A 26 8.12 -11.68 -7.57
C LEU A 26 7.91 -11.22 -9.01
N ARG A 27 6.71 -10.75 -9.33
CA ARG A 27 6.33 -10.26 -10.65
C ARG A 27 5.23 -9.22 -10.50
N ALA A 28 5.34 -8.10 -11.22
CA ALA A 28 4.34 -7.05 -11.22
C ALA A 28 4.32 -6.33 -12.57
N ILE A 29 3.28 -5.50 -12.79
CA ILE A 29 3.19 -4.62 -13.95
C ILE A 29 3.84 -3.29 -13.56
N ASN A 30 4.80 -2.82 -14.36
CA ASN A 30 5.46 -1.54 -14.15
C ASN A 30 4.55 -0.36 -14.55
N THR A 31 4.99 0.88 -14.33
CA THR A 31 4.25 2.08 -14.76
C THR A 31 4.10 2.23 -16.28
N GLU A 32 4.82 1.45 -17.09
CA GLU A 32 4.67 1.39 -18.54
C GLU A 32 3.67 0.32 -19.02
N GLY A 33 3.01 -0.39 -18.10
CA GLY A 33 2.06 -1.45 -18.44
C GLY A 33 2.70 -2.78 -18.86
N LYS A 34 4.01 -2.97 -18.62
CA LYS A 34 4.76 -4.18 -18.96
C LYS A 34 4.89 -5.10 -17.75
N TRP A 35 4.69 -6.40 -17.96
CA TRP A 35 5.01 -7.41 -16.97
C TRP A 35 6.52 -7.53 -16.79
N ARG A 36 6.98 -7.39 -15.55
CA ARG A 36 8.40 -7.47 -15.19
C ARG A 36 8.62 -8.47 -14.06
N VAL A 37 9.73 -9.20 -14.16
CA VAL A 37 10.18 -10.13 -13.11
C VAL A 37 11.05 -9.35 -12.13
N ILE A 38 10.61 -9.27 -10.88
CA ILE A 38 11.32 -8.57 -9.81
C ILE A 38 12.27 -9.55 -9.13
N ILE A 39 13.55 -9.21 -9.09
CA ILE A 39 14.57 -10.14 -8.62
C ILE A 39 14.65 -10.05 -7.10
N ASN A 40 14.53 -11.20 -6.43
CA ASN A 40 14.66 -11.31 -4.99
C ASN A 40 15.68 -12.39 -4.63
N ASN A 41 16.20 -12.34 -3.40
CA ASN A 41 17.14 -13.31 -2.85
C ASN A 41 18.48 -13.34 -3.62
N ILE A 42 19.03 -12.16 -3.94
CA ILE A 42 20.34 -12.06 -4.59
C ILE A 42 21.42 -12.20 -3.52
N GLU A 43 22.34 -13.14 -3.69
CA GLU A 43 23.53 -13.26 -2.85
C GLU A 43 24.54 -12.16 -3.22
N ALA A 44 24.72 -11.19 -2.33
CA ALA A 44 25.70 -10.13 -2.47
C ALA A 44 26.73 -10.26 -1.34
N HIS A 45 27.92 -10.78 -1.69
CA HIS A 45 29.00 -11.10 -0.75
C HIS A 45 28.58 -12.04 0.39
N TYR A 46 28.15 -11.49 1.53
CA TYR A 46 27.82 -12.23 2.75
C TYR A 46 26.34 -12.12 3.13
N GLU A 47 25.52 -11.40 2.34
CA GLU A 47 24.13 -11.15 2.65
C GLU A 47 23.21 -11.49 1.46
N THR A 48 22.05 -12.06 1.77
CA THR A 48 20.99 -12.29 0.80
C THR A 48 20.09 -11.05 0.74
N LEU A 49 20.19 -10.30 -0.34
CA LEU A 49 19.39 -9.09 -0.57
C LEU A 49 17.99 -9.45 -1.07
N THR A 50 16.98 -8.80 -0.50
CA THR A 50 15.58 -9.02 -0.84
C THR A 50 14.86 -7.69 -0.97
N GLN A 51 13.89 -7.61 -1.89
CA GLN A 51 13.13 -6.40 -2.13
C GLN A 51 11.75 -6.55 -1.50
N THR A 52 11.67 -6.27 -0.20
CA THR A 52 10.42 -6.35 0.58
C THR A 52 9.89 -4.94 0.81
N THR A 53 8.59 -4.73 0.66
CA THR A 53 7.95 -3.43 0.87
C THR A 53 6.66 -3.57 1.67
N ARG A 54 6.32 -2.55 2.45
CA ARG A 54 5.03 -2.48 3.16
C ARG A 54 3.99 -1.92 2.21
N ILE A 55 2.90 -2.65 2.03
CA ILE A 55 1.71 -2.19 1.35
C ILE A 55 0.57 -2.01 2.35
N GLU A 56 -0.37 -1.15 1.99
CA GLU A 56 -1.58 -0.94 2.75
C GLU A 56 -2.77 -0.78 1.81
N GLU A 57 -3.69 -1.74 1.88
CA GLU A 57 -4.86 -1.83 1.00
C GLU A 57 -6.13 -1.46 1.77
N CYS A 58 -6.93 -0.57 1.20
CA CYS A 58 -8.25 -0.23 1.71
C CYS A 58 -9.16 -1.46 1.68
N LEU A 59 -9.79 -1.81 2.81
CA LEU A 59 -10.83 -2.85 2.86
C LEU A 59 -12.13 -2.38 2.20
N THR A 60 -12.43 -1.08 2.29
CA THR A 60 -13.66 -0.47 1.75
C THR A 60 -13.32 0.68 0.79
N SER A 61 -12.54 0.40 -0.25
CA SER A 61 -12.19 1.41 -1.25
C SER A 61 -13.42 1.85 -2.04
N GLY A 62 -13.68 3.15 -2.04
CA GLY A 62 -14.78 3.77 -2.76
C GLY A 62 -16.10 3.89 -2.00
N GLU A 63 -16.19 3.32 -0.81
CA GLU A 63 -17.34 3.45 0.09
C GLU A 63 -17.27 4.74 0.93
N ALA A 64 -18.40 5.14 1.49
CA ALA A 64 -18.46 6.26 2.43
C ALA A 64 -17.72 5.96 3.73
N CYS A 65 -17.17 6.99 4.38
CA CYS A 65 -16.41 6.82 5.62
C CYS A 65 -17.37 6.55 6.79
N PRO A 66 -17.32 5.38 7.47
CA PRO A 66 -18.39 4.94 8.37
C PRO A 66 -18.69 5.85 9.57
N LEU A 67 -17.71 6.64 10.01
CA LEU A 67 -17.80 7.49 11.20
C LEU A 67 -18.03 8.98 10.86
N VAL A 68 -18.19 9.34 9.59
CA VAL A 68 -18.47 10.72 9.17
C VAL A 68 -19.98 10.89 8.98
N PRO A 69 -20.60 11.97 9.49
CA PRO A 69 -22.03 12.23 9.28
C PRO A 69 -22.42 12.24 7.80
N ALA A 70 -23.57 11.63 7.47
CA ALA A 70 -24.07 11.48 6.11
C ALA A 70 -24.38 12.81 5.38
N CYS A 71 -24.39 13.94 6.09
CA CYS A 71 -24.50 15.26 5.47
C CYS A 71 -23.25 15.64 4.66
N TYR A 72 -22.11 15.00 4.92
CA TYR A 72 -20.92 15.14 4.11
C TYR A 72 -20.82 13.98 3.12
N GLU A 73 -20.72 14.30 1.84
CA GLU A 73 -20.33 13.29 0.85
C GLU A 73 -18.88 12.90 1.13
N THR A 74 -18.65 11.62 1.50
CA THR A 74 -17.32 11.12 1.80
C THR A 74 -17.02 9.85 1.03
N LYS A 75 -15.73 9.58 0.82
CA LYS A 75 -15.26 8.39 0.11
C LYS A 75 -13.89 7.96 0.60
N CYS A 76 -13.73 6.68 0.90
CA CYS A 76 -12.42 6.08 1.16
C CYS A 76 -11.65 5.92 -0.16
N LEU A 77 -10.47 6.53 -0.25
CA LEU A 77 -9.63 6.47 -1.43
C LEU A 77 -8.32 5.72 -1.15
N GLN A 78 -8.03 4.74 -2.00
CA GLN A 78 -6.73 4.09 -2.04
C GLN A 78 -5.69 5.08 -2.58
N LYS A 79 -4.69 5.39 -1.77
CA LYS A 79 -3.50 6.10 -2.21
C LYS A 79 -2.42 5.09 -2.55
N SER A 80 -1.74 5.34 -3.65
CA SER A 80 -0.66 4.52 -4.13
C SER A 80 0.64 5.31 -4.18
N ILE A 81 1.75 4.64 -3.92
CA ILE A 81 3.09 5.18 -4.02
C ILE A 81 3.83 4.49 -5.16
N TYR A 82 4.82 5.19 -5.71
CA TYR A 82 5.74 4.61 -6.67
C TYR A 82 6.94 4.02 -5.93
N HIS A 83 7.12 2.71 -6.08
CA HIS A 83 8.28 2.00 -5.57
C HIS A 83 9.16 1.55 -6.74
N ARG A 84 10.48 1.63 -6.55
CA ARG A 84 11.45 1.15 -7.54
C ARG A 84 11.92 -0.24 -7.15
N PHE A 85 12.01 -1.12 -8.13
CA PHE A 85 12.56 -2.46 -7.96
C PHE A 85 13.58 -2.78 -9.05
N VAL A 86 14.56 -3.59 -8.69
CA VAL A 86 15.46 -4.23 -9.64
C VAL A 86 14.71 -5.38 -10.32
N VAL A 87 14.70 -5.36 -11.64
CA VAL A 87 14.02 -6.34 -12.50
C VAL A 87 15.01 -7.02 -13.43
N TYR A 88 14.64 -8.21 -13.89
CA TYR A 88 15.35 -8.91 -14.95
C TYR A 88 14.90 -8.42 -16.33
N ASP A 89 15.86 -8.04 -17.17
CA ASP A 89 15.61 -7.71 -18.58
C ASP A 89 16.24 -8.77 -19.49
N ALA A 90 15.40 -9.50 -20.22
CA ALA A 90 15.84 -10.55 -21.14
C ALA A 90 16.44 -9.99 -22.45
N TYR A 91 16.26 -8.70 -22.75
CA TYR A 91 16.74 -8.07 -23.98
C TYR A 91 18.18 -7.55 -23.87
N ASP A 92 18.68 -7.29 -22.65
CA ASP A 92 20.07 -6.88 -22.43
C ASP A 92 20.94 -8.09 -22.10
N GLN A 93 21.72 -8.55 -23.08
CA GLN A 93 22.58 -9.73 -22.94
C GLN A 93 23.84 -9.48 -22.10
N TYR A 94 24.26 -8.21 -21.95
CA TYR A 94 25.50 -7.86 -21.26
C TYR A 94 25.23 -7.50 -19.79
N PHE A 95 24.11 -6.85 -19.52
CA PHE A 95 23.69 -6.47 -18.18
C PHE A 95 22.16 -6.61 -18.04
N PRO A 96 21.64 -7.82 -17.75
CA PRO A 96 20.20 -8.12 -17.78
C PRO A 96 19.47 -7.62 -16.52
N PHE A 97 19.87 -6.47 -15.97
CA PHE A 97 19.31 -5.88 -14.75
C PHE A 97 18.95 -4.42 -15.01
N ALA A 98 17.69 -4.09 -14.71
CA ALA A 98 17.19 -2.72 -14.82
C ALA A 98 16.47 -2.32 -13.53
N VAL A 99 16.42 -1.02 -13.25
CA VAL A 99 15.59 -0.49 -12.15
C VAL A 99 14.34 0.13 -12.76
N GLU A 100 13.19 -0.41 -12.39
CA GLU A 100 11.90 0.05 -12.90
C GLU A 100 10.95 0.44 -11.77
N THR A 101 9.92 1.20 -12.14
CA THR A 101 8.97 1.81 -11.20
C THR A 101 7.64 1.07 -11.24
N PHE A 102 7.08 0.83 -10.06
CA PHE A 102 5.84 0.11 -9.83
C PHE A 102 4.93 0.94 -8.94
N GLN A 103 3.63 0.95 -9.23
CA GLN A 103 2.65 1.62 -8.40
C GLN A 103 2.07 0.60 -7.41
N LEU A 104 2.22 0.87 -6.12
CA LEU A 104 1.78 -0.02 -5.04
C LEU A 104 0.81 0.70 -4.09
N PRO A 105 -0.18 -0.01 -3.53
CA PRO A 105 -1.09 0.56 -2.54
C PRO A 105 -0.33 0.87 -1.24
N ALA A 106 -0.44 2.11 -0.76
CA ALA A 106 0.40 2.63 0.31
C ALA A 106 -0.37 3.12 1.53
N SER A 107 -1.58 3.64 1.35
CA SER A 107 -2.46 4.05 2.44
C SER A 107 -3.91 4.21 2.01
N CYS A 108 -4.82 4.18 2.98
CA CYS A 108 -6.23 4.51 2.78
C CYS A 108 -6.56 5.87 3.41
N ALA A 109 -7.24 6.76 2.67
CA ALA A 109 -7.60 8.08 3.18
C ALA A 109 -9.09 8.38 2.95
N CYS A 110 -9.75 8.95 3.97
CA CYS A 110 -11.10 9.48 3.82
C CYS A 110 -11.05 10.83 3.10
N LEU A 111 -11.66 10.91 1.92
CA LEU A 111 -11.86 12.16 1.18
C LEU A 111 -13.27 12.70 1.47
N ILE A 112 -13.35 13.98 1.81
CA ILE A 112 -14.61 14.71 1.94
C ILE A 112 -14.82 15.53 0.67
N GLY A 113 -16.02 15.44 0.09
CA GLY A 113 -16.44 16.20 -1.08
C GLY A 113 -16.58 17.69 -0.82
N ALA A 114 -16.69 18.49 -1.88
CA ALA A 114 -16.91 19.93 -1.76
C ALA A 114 -18.26 20.20 -1.10
N TYR A 115 -18.27 20.96 0.00
CA TYR A 115 -19.49 21.40 0.65
C TYR A 115 -19.65 22.91 0.45
N THR A 116 -20.85 23.37 0.09
CA THR A 116 -21.24 24.78 0.21
C THR A 116 -21.91 24.95 1.57
N ILE A 117 -21.32 25.76 2.46
CA ILE A 117 -22.04 26.17 3.66
C ILE A 117 -22.98 27.30 3.23
N ASP A 118 -24.18 26.94 2.81
CA ASP A 118 -25.26 27.92 2.70
C ASP A 118 -25.78 28.18 4.12
N HIS A 119 -25.52 29.39 4.59
CA HIS A 119 -25.77 29.86 5.94
C HIS A 119 -27.12 30.57 6.06
#